data_AF-A0A3E0Q6Y9-F1
#
_entry.id   AF-A0A3E0Q6Y9-F1
#
_cell.length_a   1.000
_cell.length_b   1.000
_cell.length_c   1.000
_cell.angle_alpha   90.00
_cell.angle_beta   90.00
_cell.angle_gamma   90.00
#
_symmetry.space_group_name_H-M   'P 1'
#
loop_
_entity.id
_entity.type
_entity.pdbx_description
1 polymer ?
#
loop_
_entity_poly.entity_id
_entity_poly.type
_entity_poly.pdbx_seq_one_letter_code
_entity_poly.pdbx_strand_id
1 'polypeptide(L)'
;MVGQASINGKRTGARQVSRNLSGLAHDVITLAELQAQLVACDLREGKAQAIGPIVVIVAGLLLALGTMPVLLLGLGWLLVNHAEWTESAAFLTAGGAGLAVAGLLAWFGWKKLKAALSTFTRSQQEFARNVDWVKSALKWGARR
;
A
#
# COMPACT_ATOMS: atom_id res chain seq x y z
N MET A 1 -21.83 72.82 7.72
CA MET A 1 -20.56 72.26 8.26
C MET A 1 -20.54 70.79 7.90
N VAL A 2 -19.71 70.41 6.93
CA VAL A 2 -19.72 69.09 6.28
C VAL A 2 -18.84 68.13 7.08
N GLY A 3 -19.41 67.00 7.51
CA GLY A 3 -18.72 65.94 8.24
C GLY A 3 -17.88 65.07 7.32
N GLN A 4 -16.56 65.03 7.55
CA GLN A 4 -15.64 64.03 7.01
C GLN A 4 -14.97 63.29 8.17
N ALA A 5 -15.55 62.16 8.60
CA ALA A 5 -14.92 61.26 9.55
C ALA A 5 -15.52 59.85 9.48
N SER A 6 -15.38 59.13 8.34
CA SER A 6 -15.71 57.68 8.33
C SER A 6 -15.08 56.82 7.22
N ILE A 7 -13.96 57.20 6.60
CA ILE A 7 -13.44 56.43 5.44
C ILE A 7 -12.20 55.55 5.75
N ASN A 8 -11.52 55.69 6.89
CA ASN A 8 -10.17 55.08 7.05
C ASN A 8 -10.06 53.73 7.79
N GLY A 9 -11.15 53.17 8.33
CA GLY A 9 -11.07 51.96 9.18
C GLY A 9 -11.06 50.60 8.45
N LYS A 10 -11.58 50.53 7.21
CA LYS A 10 -11.80 49.23 6.51
C LYS A 10 -10.60 48.76 5.68
N ARG A 11 -9.65 49.65 5.33
CA ARG A 11 -8.53 49.31 4.42
C ARG A 11 -7.33 48.68 5.14
N THR A 12 -7.14 48.95 6.42
CA THR A 12 -6.02 48.45 7.24
C THR A 12 -6.24 46.99 7.67
N GLY A 13 -7.45 46.64 8.09
CA GLY A 13 -7.80 45.27 8.49
C GLY A 13 -7.70 44.25 7.35
N ALA A 14 -8.17 44.60 6.14
CA ALA A 14 -8.08 43.72 4.97
C ALA A 14 -6.62 43.43 4.57
N ARG A 15 -5.74 44.43 4.65
CA ARG A 15 -4.30 44.29 4.34
C ARG A 15 -3.52 43.50 5.38
N GLN A 16 -3.95 43.55 6.64
CA GLN A 16 -3.34 42.79 7.74
C GLN A 16 -3.78 41.32 7.72
N VAL A 17 -5.06 41.06 7.42
CA VAL A 17 -5.59 39.71 7.23
C VAL A 17 -4.97 39.03 6.00
N SER A 18 -4.79 39.75 4.88
CA SER A 18 -4.14 39.18 3.69
C SER A 18 -2.66 38.86 3.93
N ARG A 19 -1.96 39.63 4.77
CA ARG A 19 -0.56 39.39 5.14
C ARG A 19 -0.42 38.15 6.03
N ASN A 20 -1.35 37.93 6.96
CA ASN A 20 -1.38 36.74 7.82
C ASN A 20 -1.75 35.47 7.03
N LEU A 21 -2.64 35.57 6.04
CA LEU A 21 -2.97 34.46 5.13
C LEU A 21 -1.79 34.06 4.24
N SER A 22 -1.00 35.04 3.78
CA SER A 22 0.23 34.76 3.04
C SER A 22 1.28 34.05 3.90
N GLY A 23 1.39 34.40 5.19
CA GLY A 23 2.26 33.71 6.15
C GLY A 23 1.81 32.27 6.39
N LEU A 24 0.51 32.05 6.64
CA LEU A 24 -0.06 30.71 6.83
C LEU A 24 0.07 29.82 5.58
N ALA A 25 -0.12 30.37 4.38
CA ALA A 25 0.07 29.62 3.14
C ALA A 25 1.52 29.18 2.95
N HIS A 26 2.46 30.05 3.31
CA HIS A 26 3.89 29.72 3.29
C HIS A 26 4.21 28.59 4.27
N ASP A 27 3.72 28.69 5.52
CA ASP A 27 3.92 27.65 6.53
C ASP A 27 3.34 26.30 6.13
N VAL A 28 2.15 26.28 5.50
CA VAL A 28 1.52 25.06 4.98
C VAL A 28 2.32 24.44 3.83
N ILE A 29 2.86 25.26 2.92
CA ILE A 29 3.71 24.79 1.82
C ILE A 29 5.03 24.22 2.37
N THR A 30 5.64 24.91 3.33
CA THR A 30 6.85 24.44 4.00
C THR A 30 6.62 23.12 4.74
N LEU A 31 5.49 22.97 5.44
CA LEU A 31 5.11 21.70 6.07
C LEU A 31 4.89 20.57 5.04
N ALA A 32 4.27 20.87 3.90
CA ALA A 32 4.05 19.90 2.83
C ALA A 32 5.37 19.44 2.20
N GLU A 33 6.33 20.35 2.02
CA GLU A 33 7.67 20.04 1.51
C GLU A 33 8.45 19.17 2.50
N LEU A 34 8.38 19.47 3.80
CA LEU A 34 8.96 18.65 4.86
C LEU A 34 8.33 17.24 4.90
N GLN A 35 7.00 17.11 4.79
CA GLN A 35 6.36 15.79 4.73
C GLN A 35 6.74 15.02 3.46
N ALA A 36 6.88 15.70 2.31
CA ALA A 36 7.34 15.06 1.08
C ALA A 36 8.78 14.54 1.19
N GLN A 37 9.67 15.30 1.86
CA GLN A 37 11.04 14.88 2.14
C GLN A 37 11.08 13.69 3.12
N LEU A 38 10.22 13.70 4.15
CA LEU A 38 10.09 12.59 5.08
C LEU A 38 9.63 11.31 4.37
N VAL A 39 8.58 11.40 3.55
CA VAL A 39 8.08 10.27 2.74
C VAL A 39 9.15 9.76 1.77
N ALA A 40 9.93 10.65 1.15
CA ALA A 40 11.02 10.25 0.27
C ALA A 40 12.14 9.52 1.04
N CYS A 41 12.44 9.96 2.26
CA CYS A 41 13.40 9.31 3.16
C CYS A 41 12.89 7.93 3.59
N ASP A 42 11.63 7.84 4.04
CA ASP A 42 10.96 6.60 4.45
C ASP A 42 10.89 5.58 3.30
N LEU A 43 10.63 6.05 2.08
CA LEU A 43 10.65 5.18 0.89
C LEU A 43 12.06 4.66 0.59
N ARG A 44 13.10 5.46 0.81
CA ARG A 44 14.49 5.07 0.56
C ARG A 44 14.98 4.07 1.60
N GLU A 45 14.73 4.33 2.88
CA GLU A 45 15.03 3.39 3.97
C GLU A 45 14.18 2.12 3.86
N GLY A 46 12.88 2.27 3.58
CA GLY A 46 11.97 1.15 3.39
C GLY A 46 12.37 0.25 2.22
N LYS A 47 12.84 0.82 1.10
CA LYS A 47 13.37 0.02 -0.03
C LYS A 47 14.63 -0.75 0.37
N ALA A 48 15.59 -0.11 1.02
CA ALA A 48 16.84 -0.76 1.43
C ALA A 48 16.56 -1.92 2.41
N GLN A 49 15.61 -1.73 3.33
CA GLN A 49 15.21 -2.76 4.29
C GLN A 49 14.33 -3.85 3.67
N ALA A 50 13.59 -3.56 2.60
CA ALA A 50 12.73 -4.55 1.94
C ALA A 50 13.47 -5.50 1.00
N ILE A 51 14.60 -5.09 0.39
CA ILE A 51 15.32 -5.92 -0.59
C ILE A 51 15.76 -7.26 0.02
N GLY A 52 16.37 -7.25 1.21
CA GLY A 52 16.83 -8.47 1.90
C GLY A 52 15.72 -9.50 2.11
N PRO A 53 14.62 -9.13 2.80
CA PRO A 53 13.45 -10.00 2.96
C PRO A 53 12.85 -10.47 1.63
N ILE A 54 12.75 -9.61 0.61
CA ILE A 54 12.24 -10.00 -0.72
C ILE A 54 13.12 -11.08 -1.34
N VAL A 55 14.45 -10.94 -1.30
CA VAL A 55 15.39 -11.94 -1.83
C VAL A 55 15.22 -13.27 -1.12
N VAL A 56 15.11 -13.27 0.22
CA VAL A 56 14.90 -14.50 1.00
C VAL A 56 13.56 -15.16 0.64
N ILE A 57 12.48 -14.39 0.52
CA ILE A 57 11.16 -14.90 0.12
C ILE A 57 11.23 -15.52 -1.28
N VAL A 58 11.84 -14.82 -2.25
CA VAL A 58 11.95 -15.29 -3.63
C VAL A 58 12.80 -16.56 -3.70
N ALA A 59 13.95 -16.60 -3.02
CA ALA A 59 14.80 -17.79 -2.95
C ALA A 59 14.05 -18.98 -2.33
N GLY A 60 13.34 -18.74 -1.23
CA GLY A 60 12.50 -19.76 -0.58
C GLY A 60 11.39 -20.27 -1.50
N LEU A 61 10.72 -19.40 -2.25
CA LEU A 61 9.69 -19.80 -3.23
C LEU A 61 10.28 -20.64 -4.36
N LEU A 62 11.43 -20.24 -4.91
CA LEU A 62 12.11 -21.01 -5.96
C LEU A 62 12.52 -22.40 -5.47
N LEU A 63 13.09 -22.49 -4.26
CA LEU A 63 13.44 -23.77 -3.63
C LEU A 63 12.20 -24.62 -3.38
N ALA A 64 11.12 -24.04 -2.83
CA ALA A 64 9.88 -24.76 -2.59
C ALA A 64 9.28 -25.30 -3.90
N LEU A 65 9.24 -24.49 -4.96
CA LEU A 65 8.75 -24.90 -6.28
C LEU A 65 9.63 -25.97 -6.93
N GLY A 66 10.95 -25.88 -6.78
CA GLY A 66 11.89 -26.86 -7.34
C GLY A 66 11.88 -28.20 -6.60
N THR A 67 11.70 -28.17 -5.29
CA THR A 67 11.69 -29.39 -4.44
C THR A 67 10.34 -30.10 -4.43
N MET A 68 9.23 -29.39 -4.68
CA MET A 68 7.88 -29.97 -4.65
C MET A 68 7.72 -31.20 -5.56
N PRO A 69 8.09 -31.16 -6.85
CA PRO A 69 8.00 -32.33 -7.73
C PRO A 69 8.81 -33.52 -7.23
N VAL A 70 10.00 -33.27 -6.68
CA VAL A 70 10.88 -34.31 -6.13
C VAL A 70 10.23 -34.98 -4.91
N LEU A 71 9.62 -34.18 -4.04
CA LEU A 71 8.89 -34.71 -2.88
C LEU A 71 7.65 -35.53 -3.30
N LEU A 72 6.89 -35.07 -4.29
CA LEU A 72 5.74 -35.81 -4.81
C LEU A 72 6.15 -37.13 -5.46
N LEU A 73 7.25 -37.14 -6.22
CA LEU A 73 7.81 -38.37 -6.78
C LEU A 73 8.27 -39.33 -5.69
N GLY A 74 8.96 -38.84 -4.66
CA GLY A 74 9.38 -39.63 -3.50
C GLY A 74 8.18 -40.23 -2.76
N LEU A 75 7.10 -39.48 -2.60
CA LEU A 75 5.86 -39.94 -1.96
C LEU A 75 5.18 -41.03 -2.80
N GLY A 76 5.15 -40.87 -4.12
CA GLY A 76 4.70 -41.91 -5.05
C GLY A 76 5.53 -43.19 -4.93
N TRP A 77 6.87 -43.07 -4.93
CA TRP A 77 7.76 -44.21 -4.74
C TRP A 77 7.56 -44.93 -3.40
N LEU A 78 7.30 -44.18 -2.32
CA LEU A 78 7.04 -44.74 -1.00
C LEU A 78 5.73 -45.55 -0.99
N LEU A 79 4.68 -45.04 -1.65
CA LEU A 79 3.41 -45.75 -1.82
C LEU A 79 3.57 -47.05 -2.63
N VAL A 80 4.35 -47.02 -3.71
CA VAL A 80 4.63 -48.24 -4.50
C VAL A 80 5.38 -49.27 -3.66
N ASN A 81 6.48 -48.86 -3.00
CA ASN A 81 7.39 -49.81 -2.37
C ASN A 81 6.94 -50.29 -0.99
N HIS A 82 6.13 -49.53 -0.25
CA HIS A 82 5.75 -49.89 1.13
C HIS A 82 4.27 -50.23 1.26
N ALA A 83 3.40 -49.70 0.39
CA ALA A 83 1.98 -50.04 0.39
C ALA A 83 1.61 -51.04 -0.72
N GLU A 84 2.58 -51.46 -1.55
CA GLU A 84 2.40 -52.35 -2.70
C GLU A 84 1.34 -51.84 -3.70
N TRP A 85 1.19 -50.53 -3.78
CA TRP A 85 0.26 -49.91 -4.74
C TRP A 85 0.80 -50.03 -6.16
N THR A 86 -0.12 -50.10 -7.12
CA THR A 86 0.27 -49.96 -8.53
C THR A 86 0.87 -48.57 -8.78
N GLU A 87 1.85 -48.48 -9.68
CA GLU A 87 2.53 -47.21 -9.99
C GLU A 87 1.53 -46.10 -10.33
N SER A 88 0.52 -46.42 -11.14
CA SER A 88 -0.52 -45.47 -11.54
C SER A 88 -1.33 -44.96 -10.34
N ALA A 89 -1.75 -45.84 -9.44
CA ALA A 89 -2.50 -45.44 -8.24
C ALA A 89 -1.65 -44.58 -7.31
N ALA A 90 -0.37 -44.94 -7.10
CA ALA A 90 0.55 -44.22 -6.24
C ALA A 90 0.86 -42.80 -6.73
N PHE A 91 1.21 -42.63 -8.01
CA PHE A 91 1.52 -41.29 -8.54
C PHE A 91 0.28 -40.41 -8.71
N LEU A 92 -0.87 -40.97 -9.09
CA LEU A 92 -2.11 -40.19 -9.20
C LEU A 92 -2.59 -39.69 -7.83
N THR A 93 -2.47 -40.51 -6.79
CA THR A 93 -2.86 -40.10 -5.43
C THR A 93 -1.87 -39.11 -4.83
N ALA A 94 -0.55 -39.31 -5.00
CA ALA A 94 0.45 -38.34 -4.57
C ALA A 94 0.26 -36.98 -5.27
N GLY A 95 0.12 -36.98 -6.60
CA GLY A 95 -0.14 -35.78 -7.38
C GLY A 95 -1.48 -35.12 -7.03
N GLY A 96 -2.54 -35.91 -6.85
CA GLY A 96 -3.86 -35.43 -6.43
C GLY A 96 -3.84 -34.78 -5.05
N ALA A 97 -3.14 -35.38 -4.08
CA ALA A 97 -2.95 -34.80 -2.76
C ALA A 97 -2.15 -33.48 -2.83
N GLY A 98 -1.08 -33.45 -3.63
CA GLY A 98 -0.31 -32.23 -3.89
C GLY A 98 -1.17 -31.11 -4.47
N LEU A 99 -1.99 -31.42 -5.47
CA LEU A 99 -2.93 -30.46 -6.08
C LEU A 99 -3.98 -29.97 -5.09
N ALA A 100 -4.52 -30.85 -4.24
CA ALA A 100 -5.49 -30.47 -3.22
C ALA A 100 -4.88 -29.47 -2.22
N VAL A 101 -3.68 -29.74 -1.72
CA VAL A 101 -2.96 -28.83 -0.81
C VAL A 101 -2.65 -27.50 -1.49
N ALA A 102 -2.13 -27.53 -2.72
CA ALA A 102 -1.85 -26.32 -3.49
C ALA A 102 -3.11 -25.48 -3.73
N GLY A 103 -4.23 -26.12 -4.06
CA GLY A 103 -5.52 -25.46 -4.23
C GLY A 103 -6.03 -24.79 -2.95
N LEU A 104 -5.90 -25.46 -1.80
CA LEU A 104 -6.26 -24.87 -0.51
C LEU A 104 -5.40 -23.65 -0.17
N LEU A 105 -4.07 -23.76 -0.33
CA LEU A 105 -3.15 -22.64 -0.09
C LEU A 105 -3.45 -21.45 -1.01
N ALA A 106 -3.67 -21.71 -2.31
CA ALA A 106 -4.05 -20.69 -3.28
C ALA A 106 -5.37 -20.01 -2.91
N TRP A 107 -6.37 -20.78 -2.47
CA TRP A 107 -7.66 -20.25 -2.04
C TRP A 107 -7.55 -19.34 -0.81
N PHE A 108 -6.82 -19.78 0.23
CA PHE A 108 -6.58 -18.95 1.42
C PHE A 108 -5.76 -17.70 1.10
N GLY A 109 -4.72 -17.83 0.27
CA GLY A 109 -3.91 -16.72 -0.18
C GLY A 109 -4.74 -15.69 -0.96
N TRP A 110 -5.60 -16.15 -1.87
CA TRP A 110 -6.50 -15.31 -2.64
C TRP A 110 -7.52 -14.57 -1.76
N LYS A 111 -8.09 -15.25 -0.75
CA LYS A 111 -8.99 -14.61 0.22
C LYS A 111 -8.29 -13.49 0.99
N LYS A 112 -7.07 -13.73 1.48
CA LYS A 112 -6.29 -12.71 2.19
C LYS A 112 -5.90 -11.55 1.28
N LEU A 113 -5.49 -11.84 0.04
CA LEU A 113 -5.14 -10.82 -0.95
C LEU A 113 -6.35 -9.92 -1.27
N LYS A 114 -7.53 -10.53 -1.51
CA LYS A 114 -8.77 -9.77 -1.72
C LYS A 114 -9.12 -8.88 -0.53
N ALA A 115 -8.99 -9.38 0.70
CA ALA A 115 -9.23 -8.59 1.91
C ALA A 115 -8.26 -7.38 2.00
N ALA A 116 -6.97 -7.59 1.72
CA ALA A 116 -5.97 -6.54 1.72
C ALA A 116 -6.27 -5.46 0.65
N LEU A 117 -6.60 -5.90 -0.58
CA LEU A 117 -6.95 -4.99 -1.67
C LEU A 117 -8.23 -4.20 -1.38
N SER A 118 -9.23 -4.81 -0.75
CA SER A 118 -10.47 -4.11 -0.36
C SER A 118 -10.22 -3.00 0.67
N THR A 119 -9.26 -3.20 1.56
CA THR A 119 -8.82 -2.18 2.51
C THR A 119 -8.08 -1.06 1.78
N PHE A 120 -7.25 -1.40 0.80
CA PHE A 120 -6.51 -0.42 0.01
C PHE A 120 -7.42 0.48 -0.84
N THR A 121 -8.50 -0.05 -1.41
CA THR A 121 -9.50 0.77 -2.13
C THR A 121 -10.16 1.79 -1.21
N ARG A 122 -10.39 1.45 0.06
CA ARG A 122 -10.92 2.40 1.04
C ARG A 122 -9.89 3.49 1.36
N SER A 123 -8.62 3.10 1.58
CA SER A 123 -7.54 4.06 1.83
C SER A 123 -7.30 5.02 0.65
N GLN A 124 -7.41 4.55 -0.60
CA GLN A 124 -7.30 5.40 -1.78
C GLN A 124 -8.45 6.42 -1.86
N GLN A 125 -9.68 6.02 -1.54
CA GLN A 125 -10.82 6.93 -1.49
C GLN A 125 -10.68 7.99 -0.40
N GLU A 126 -10.14 7.62 0.77
CA GLU A 126 -9.83 8.56 1.85
C GLU A 126 -8.72 9.55 1.45
N PHE A 127 -7.66 9.08 0.77
CA PHE A 127 -6.59 9.94 0.26
C PHE A 127 -7.10 10.92 -0.81
N ALA A 128 -7.88 10.46 -1.78
CA ALA A 128 -8.45 11.32 -2.83
C ALA A 128 -9.32 12.44 -2.23
N ARG A 129 -10.16 12.11 -1.26
CA ARG A 129 -11.00 13.08 -0.55
C ARG A 129 -10.19 14.10 0.25
N ASN A 130 -9.10 13.67 0.90
CA ASN A 130 -8.21 14.58 1.63
C ASN A 130 -7.51 15.55 0.67
N VAL A 131 -7.05 15.08 -0.50
CA VAL A 131 -6.45 15.94 -1.54
C VAL A 131 -7.46 16.96 -2.08
N ASP A 132 -8.70 16.55 -2.32
CA ASP A 132 -9.75 17.45 -2.81
C ASP A 132 -10.16 18.50 -1.77
N TRP A 133 -10.17 18.15 -0.49
CA TRP A 133 -10.37 19.11 0.59
C TRP A 133 -9.23 20.15 0.63
N VAL A 134 -7.97 19.72 0.56
CA VAL A 134 -6.81 20.63 0.53
C VAL A 134 -6.88 21.57 -0.67
N LYS A 135 -7.17 21.04 -1.87
CA LYS A 135 -7.33 21.86 -3.09
C LYS A 135 -8.47 22.87 -2.96
N SER A 136 -9.57 22.47 -2.32
CA SER A 136 -10.72 23.35 -2.09
C SER A 136 -10.41 24.43 -1.08
N ALA A 137 -9.77 24.10 0.06
CA ALA A 137 -9.33 25.04 1.07
C ALA A 137 -8.37 26.10 0.48
N LEU A 138 -7.44 25.70 -0.38
CA LEU A 138 -6.54 26.60 -1.11
C LEU A 138 -7.29 27.52 -2.09
N LYS A 139 -8.25 26.97 -2.87
CA LYS A 139 -9.07 27.76 -3.80
C LYS A 139 -9.98 28.78 -3.11
N TRP A 140 -10.43 28.49 -1.89
CA TRP A 140 -11.24 29.41 -1.08
C TRP A 140 -10.37 30.48 -0.40
N GLY A 141 -9.17 30.11 0.07
CA GLY A 141 -8.20 31.07 0.62
C GLY A 141 -7.68 32.07 -0.42
N ALA A 142 -7.56 31.66 -1.69
CA ALA A 142 -7.07 32.51 -2.78
C ALA A 142 -8.10 33.51 -3.36
N ARG A 143 -9.39 33.40 -2.97
CA ARG A 143 -10.48 34.27 -3.50
C ARG A 143 -10.96 35.34 -2.52
N ARG A 144 -10.33 35.50 -1.36
CA ARG A 144 -10.60 36.58 -0.39
C ARG A 144 -9.38 37.47 -0.24
#